data_AF-A0A2X2J2F8-F1
#
_entry.id   AF-A0A2X2J2F8-F1
#
_cell.length_a   1.000
_cell.length_b   1.000
_cell.length_c   1.000
_cell.angle_alpha   90.00
_cell.angle_beta   90.00
_cell.angle_gamma   90.00
#
_symmetry.space_group_name_H-M   'P 1'
#
loop_
_entity.id
_entity.type
_entity.pdbx_description
1 polymer ?
#
loop_
_entity_poly.entity_id
_entity_poly.type
_entity_poly.pdbx_seq_one_letter_code
_entity_poly.pdbx_strand_id
1 'polypeptide(L)'
;MAERMFRYFYRIWDRYKVPITAIAILADENKGYRPVVYSQEFMGTSLRYDFNSYKILDQEESELRANENPFSVIVLTALLAVVNKKVTDDGLKEIKHDLYDEMMKRKMDKDTRQGLYDFLTYYVSFDNEEVLSIFEQEIKSKIGRSDTMGTQEYLLDKAEKKRNSERH
;
A
#
# COMPACT_ATOMS: atom_id res chain seq x y z
N MET A 1 -13.84 -8.05 11.91
CA MET A 1 -13.25 -8.19 10.56
C MET A 1 -13.84 -9.36 9.77
N ALA A 2 -13.88 -10.57 10.32
CA ALA A 2 -14.35 -11.77 9.61
C ALA A 2 -15.76 -11.62 9.01
N GLU A 3 -16.71 -11.00 9.74
CA GLU A 3 -18.05 -10.69 9.21
C GLU A 3 -18.02 -9.71 8.01
N ARG A 4 -17.11 -8.73 8.00
CA ARG A 4 -16.93 -7.84 6.84
C ARG A 4 -16.41 -8.60 5.64
N MET A 5 -15.46 -9.53 5.84
CA MET A 5 -14.96 -10.40 4.78
C MET A 5 -16.08 -11.23 4.16
N PHE A 6 -16.93 -11.84 5.00
CA PHE A 6 -18.11 -12.57 4.53
C PHE A 6 -19.06 -11.67 3.73
N ARG A 7 -19.37 -10.46 4.22
CA ARG A 7 -20.24 -9.50 3.51
C ARG A 7 -19.68 -9.11 2.15
N TYR A 8 -18.37 -8.88 2.04
CA TYR A 8 -17.75 -8.55 0.75
C TYR A 8 -17.77 -9.73 -0.21
N PHE A 9 -17.38 -10.91 0.26
CA PHE A 9 -17.46 -12.13 -0.53
C PHE A 9 -18.87 -12.34 -1.09
N TYR A 10 -19.89 -12.29 -0.23
CA TYR A 10 -21.28 -12.47 -0.64
C TYR A 10 -21.70 -11.43 -1.69
N ARG A 11 -21.40 -10.14 -1.49
CA ARG A 11 -21.76 -9.07 -2.43
C ARG A 11 -21.09 -9.22 -3.79
N ILE A 12 -19.80 -9.60 -3.81
CA ILE A 12 -19.05 -9.79 -5.06
C ILE A 12 -19.57 -11.04 -5.77
N TRP A 13 -19.75 -12.14 -5.03
CA TRP A 13 -20.31 -13.37 -5.57
C TRP A 13 -21.71 -13.14 -6.14
N ASP A 14 -22.57 -12.43 -5.42
CA ASP A 14 -23.93 -12.15 -5.86
C ASP A 14 -23.99 -11.30 -7.13
N ARG A 15 -23.07 -10.33 -7.27
CA ARG A 15 -22.99 -9.49 -8.46
C ARG A 15 -22.41 -10.19 -9.67
N TYR A 16 -21.30 -10.91 -9.51
CA TYR A 16 -20.51 -11.39 -10.65
C TYR A 16 -20.68 -12.89 -10.94
N LYS A 17 -21.16 -13.67 -9.97
CA LYS A 17 -21.43 -15.12 -10.11
C LYS A 17 -20.22 -15.93 -10.62
N VAL A 18 -19.01 -15.52 -10.26
CA VAL A 18 -17.76 -16.22 -10.58
C VAL A 18 -17.11 -16.78 -9.31
N PRO A 19 -16.22 -17.80 -9.41
CA PRO A 19 -15.39 -18.24 -8.30
C PRO A 19 -14.55 -17.10 -7.74
N ILE A 20 -14.51 -16.94 -6.42
CA ILE A 20 -13.81 -15.86 -5.72
C ILE A 20 -12.91 -16.46 -4.64
N THR A 21 -11.65 -16.04 -4.62
CA THR A 21 -10.76 -16.23 -3.47
C THR A 21 -10.72 -14.94 -2.66
N ALA A 22 -10.88 -15.04 -1.35
CA ALA A 22 -10.78 -13.89 -0.46
C ALA A 22 -9.48 -13.98 0.34
N ILE A 23 -8.70 -12.89 0.30
CA ILE A 23 -7.43 -12.78 1.00
C ILE A 23 -7.49 -11.52 1.87
N ALA A 24 -7.30 -11.70 3.17
CA ALA A 24 -7.19 -10.64 4.15
C ALA A 24 -5.72 -10.27 4.36
N ILE A 25 -5.29 -9.09 3.93
CA ILE A 25 -3.95 -8.56 4.22
C ILE A 25 -4.00 -7.86 5.58
N LEU A 26 -3.22 -8.34 6.54
CA LEU A 26 -3.21 -7.90 7.94
C LEU A 26 -1.96 -7.05 8.21
N ALA A 27 -2.16 -5.73 8.26
CA ALA A 27 -1.14 -4.71 8.52
C ALA A 27 -1.23 -4.13 9.94
N ASP A 28 -1.70 -4.91 10.91
CA ASP A 28 -1.81 -4.49 12.31
C ASP A 28 -0.61 -4.95 13.15
N GLU A 29 -0.39 -4.29 14.30
CA GLU A 29 0.71 -4.55 15.24
C GLU A 29 0.57 -5.86 16.04
N ASN A 30 -0.61 -6.48 16.06
CA ASN A 30 -0.89 -7.64 16.90
C ASN A 30 -0.53 -8.94 16.18
N LYS A 31 0.63 -9.52 16.52
CA LYS A 31 1.10 -10.80 15.95
C LYS A 31 0.12 -11.97 16.09
N GLY A 32 -0.73 -11.97 17.13
CA GLY A 32 -1.72 -13.01 17.39
C GLY A 32 -3.05 -12.82 16.65
N TYR A 33 -3.31 -11.63 16.10
CA TYR A 33 -4.54 -11.35 15.38
C TYR A 33 -4.49 -11.97 13.97
N ARG A 34 -5.19 -13.10 13.79
CA ARG A 34 -5.20 -13.91 12.56
C ARG A 34 -6.59 -14.47 12.25
N PRO A 35 -7.57 -13.62 11.96
CA PRO A 35 -8.90 -14.10 11.61
C PRO A 35 -8.84 -14.86 10.29
N VAL A 36 -9.39 -16.08 10.28
CA VAL A 36 -9.45 -16.97 9.10
C VAL A 36 -10.83 -17.56 8.87
N VAL A 37 -11.75 -17.39 9.83
CA VAL A 37 -13.12 -17.91 9.76
C VAL A 37 -14.12 -16.88 10.27
N TYR A 38 -15.25 -16.77 9.59
CA TYR A 38 -16.49 -16.21 10.12
C TYR A 38 -17.51 -17.33 10.31
N SER A 39 -18.12 -17.41 11.50
CA SER A 39 -19.15 -18.40 11.79
C SER A 39 -20.35 -17.75 12.49
N GLN A 40 -21.55 -18.21 12.16
CA GLN A 40 -22.79 -17.81 12.82
C GLN A 40 -23.70 -19.02 12.97
N GLU A 41 -24.39 -19.12 14.10
CA GLU A 41 -25.39 -20.14 14.37
C GLU A 41 -26.63 -19.50 14.99
N PHE A 42 -27.82 -19.85 14.48
CA PHE A 42 -29.08 -19.35 14.99
C PHE A 42 -30.24 -20.30 14.64
N MET A 43 -30.97 -20.79 15.65
CA MET A 43 -32.16 -21.64 15.50
C MET A 43 -32.02 -22.75 14.44
N GLY A 44 -30.95 -23.55 14.52
CA GLY A 44 -30.69 -24.65 13.59
C GLY A 44 -30.11 -24.24 12.22
N THR A 45 -29.88 -22.95 12.00
CA THR A 45 -29.16 -22.43 10.83
C THR A 45 -27.71 -22.19 11.18
N SER A 46 -26.79 -22.76 10.40
CA SER A 46 -25.35 -22.55 10.55
C SER A 46 -24.73 -21.98 9.28
N LEU A 47 -23.84 -21.01 9.44
CA LEU A 47 -22.99 -20.47 8.38
C LEU A 47 -21.54 -20.56 8.82
N ARG A 48 -20.68 -21.07 7.94
CA ARG A 48 -19.23 -21.03 8.09
C ARG A 48 -18.62 -20.50 6.79
N TYR A 49 -17.74 -19.52 6.93
CA TYR A 49 -17.02 -18.89 5.84
C TYR A 49 -15.53 -18.83 6.18
N ASP A 50 -14.74 -19.68 5.52
CA ASP A 50 -13.29 -19.75 5.63
C ASP A 50 -12.63 -18.85 4.56
N PHE A 51 -11.56 -18.15 4.92
CA PHE A 51 -10.83 -17.28 4.02
C PHE A 51 -9.34 -17.26 4.33
N ASN A 52 -8.54 -16.85 3.34
CA ASN A 52 -7.09 -16.76 3.49
C ASN A 52 -6.72 -15.48 4.21
N SER A 53 -5.68 -15.53 5.04
CA SER A 53 -5.08 -14.33 5.64
C SER A 53 -3.58 -14.29 5.35
N TYR A 54 -3.06 -13.08 5.18
CA TYR A 54 -1.65 -12.79 4.94
C TYR A 54 -1.19 -11.76 5.96
N LYS A 55 -0.31 -12.17 6.88
CA LYS A 55 0.18 -11.31 7.96
C LYS A 55 1.49 -10.65 7.55
N ILE A 56 1.47 -9.32 7.45
CA ILE A 56 2.66 -8.55 7.04
C ILE A 56 3.80 -8.70 8.07
N LEU A 57 3.47 -8.75 9.36
CA LEU A 57 4.46 -8.93 10.43
C LEU A 57 5.20 -10.28 10.42
N ASP A 58 4.78 -11.24 9.59
CA ASP A 58 5.52 -12.50 9.42
C ASP A 58 6.60 -12.41 8.36
N GLN A 59 6.66 -11.29 7.62
CA GLN A 59 7.61 -11.13 6.54
C GLN A 59 8.94 -10.60 7.05
N GLU A 60 10.01 -11.08 6.42
CA GLU A 60 11.37 -10.61 6.64
C GLU A 60 11.66 -9.47 5.67
N GLU A 61 12.19 -8.35 6.18
CA GLU A 61 12.50 -7.17 5.37
C GLU A 61 13.50 -7.50 4.25
N SER A 62 14.52 -8.30 4.57
CA SER A 62 15.57 -8.74 3.64
C SER A 62 15.00 -9.52 2.46
N GLU A 63 14.05 -10.42 2.70
CA GLU A 63 13.38 -11.20 1.66
C GLU A 63 12.54 -10.31 0.75
N LEU A 64 11.81 -9.33 1.31
CA LEU A 64 11.00 -8.39 0.54
C LEU A 64 11.83 -7.46 -0.34
N ARG A 65 13.02 -7.05 0.13
CA ARG A 65 13.99 -6.26 -0.64
C ARG A 65 14.62 -7.07 -1.78
N ALA A 66 14.97 -8.32 -1.52
CA ALA A 66 15.55 -9.22 -2.53
C ALA A 66 14.54 -9.67 -3.60
N ASN A 67 13.24 -9.59 -3.31
CA ASN A 67 12.19 -10.03 -4.22
C ASN A 67 11.96 -9.02 -5.36
N GLU A 68 12.14 -9.46 -6.60
CA GLU A 68 11.96 -8.62 -7.80
C GLU A 68 10.50 -8.22 -8.07
N ASN A 69 9.53 -8.87 -7.41
CA ASN A 69 8.12 -8.57 -7.59
C ASN A 69 7.81 -7.12 -7.17
N PRO A 70 7.18 -6.28 -8.02
CA PRO A 70 6.80 -4.92 -7.64
C PRO A 70 5.91 -4.88 -6.39
N PHE A 71 5.00 -5.84 -6.20
CA PHE A 71 4.13 -5.90 -5.02
C PHE A 71 4.89 -6.13 -3.71
N SER A 72 6.11 -6.66 -3.76
CA SER A 72 6.92 -6.79 -2.54
C SER A 72 7.34 -5.42 -1.99
N VAL A 73 7.38 -4.36 -2.80
CA VAL A 73 7.58 -2.98 -2.30
C VAL A 73 6.37 -2.51 -1.50
N ILE A 74 5.15 -2.89 -1.91
CA ILE A 74 3.91 -2.56 -1.18
C ILE A 74 3.92 -3.23 0.19
N VAL A 75 4.26 -4.53 0.23
CA VAL A 75 4.38 -5.28 1.49
C VAL A 75 5.49 -4.72 2.37
N LEU A 76 6.64 -4.36 1.78
CA LEU A 76 7.76 -3.73 2.48
C LEU A 76 7.36 -2.38 3.08
N THR A 77 6.66 -1.54 2.31
CA THR A 77 6.13 -0.25 2.77
C THR A 77 5.20 -0.44 3.97
N ALA A 78 4.28 -1.40 3.87
CA ALA A 78 3.35 -1.70 4.94
C ALA A 78 4.07 -2.26 6.18
N LEU A 79 5.07 -3.12 6.00
CA LEU A 79 5.89 -3.66 7.09
C LEU A 79 6.62 -2.54 7.84
N LEU A 80 7.35 -1.69 7.10
CA LEU A 80 8.11 -0.58 7.68
C LEU A 80 7.18 0.42 8.38
N ALA A 81 5.98 0.67 7.84
CA ALA A 81 4.99 1.53 8.49
C ALA A 81 4.51 0.96 9.84
N VAL A 82 4.26 -0.35 9.92
CA VAL A 82 3.81 -0.99 11.16
C VAL A 82 4.93 -1.01 12.20
N VAL A 83 6.17 -1.31 11.78
CA VAL A 83 7.33 -1.41 12.66
C VAL A 83 7.79 -0.01 13.14
N ASN A 84 7.73 1.01 12.29
CA ASN A 84 8.26 2.35 12.55
C ASN A 84 7.16 3.40 12.83
N LYS A 85 5.99 2.99 13.33
CA LYS A 85 4.82 3.86 13.50
C LYS A 85 5.04 5.14 14.32
N LYS A 86 6.09 5.19 15.14
CA LYS A 86 6.45 6.35 15.99
C LYS A 86 7.65 7.13 15.47
N VAL A 87 8.03 6.93 14.21
CA VAL A 87 9.10 7.69 13.59
C VAL A 87 8.66 9.14 13.36
N THR A 88 9.60 10.07 13.46
CA THR A 88 9.36 11.47 13.09
C THR A 88 9.16 11.60 11.58
N ASP A 89 8.60 12.73 11.13
CA ASP A 89 8.44 13.01 9.70
C ASP A 89 9.76 12.92 8.92
N ASP A 90 10.89 13.34 9.52
CA ASP A 90 12.21 13.22 8.90
C ASP A 90 12.60 11.76 8.67
N GLY A 91 12.42 10.89 9.68
CA GLY A 91 12.71 9.46 9.51
C GLY A 91 11.70 8.77 8.59
N LEU A 92 10.43 9.19 8.59
CA LEU A 92 9.45 8.72 7.61
C LEU A 92 9.85 9.11 6.18
N LYS A 93 10.42 10.31 6.00
CA LYS A 93 10.91 10.79 4.71
C LYS A 93 12.08 9.94 4.21
N GLU A 94 13.04 9.63 5.09
CA GLU A 94 14.15 8.71 4.77
C GLU A 94 13.64 7.33 4.34
N ILE A 95 12.70 6.75 5.09
CA ILE A 95 12.07 5.47 4.74
C ILE A 95 11.39 5.55 3.37
N LYS A 96 10.64 6.63 3.09
CA LYS A 96 9.98 6.80 1.79
C LYS A 96 10.97 6.97 0.64
N HIS A 97 12.13 7.60 0.85
CA HIS A 97 13.17 7.66 -0.17
C HIS A 97 13.78 6.30 -0.46
N ASP A 98 14.09 5.52 0.57
CA ASP A 98 14.59 4.16 0.42
C ASP A 98 13.59 3.27 -0.34
N LEU A 99 12.32 3.32 0.04
CA LEU A 99 11.23 2.59 -0.64
C LEU A 99 11.05 3.04 -2.10
N TYR A 100 11.19 4.33 -2.38
CA TYR A 100 11.17 4.84 -3.75
C TYR A 100 12.34 4.27 -4.56
N ASP A 101 13.55 4.28 -4.01
CA ASP A 101 14.73 3.74 -4.69
C ASP A 101 14.58 2.22 -4.92
N GLU A 102 14.01 1.46 -3.97
CA GLU A 102 13.64 0.04 -4.14
C GLU A 102 12.61 -0.20 -5.25
N MET A 103 11.59 0.66 -5.37
CA MET A 103 10.63 0.61 -6.46
C MET A 103 11.31 0.84 -7.81
N MET A 104 12.23 1.80 -7.91
CA MET A 104 12.89 2.15 -9.16
C MET A 104 13.85 1.07 -9.67
N LYS A 105 14.40 0.22 -8.77
CA LYS A 105 15.24 -0.93 -9.14
C LYS A 105 14.45 -2.03 -9.86
N ARG A 106 13.11 -2.08 -9.71
CA ARG A 106 12.28 -3.18 -10.20
C ARG A 106 11.66 -2.88 -11.56
N LYS A 107 11.60 -3.91 -12.40
CA LYS A 107 10.93 -3.83 -13.71
C LYS A 107 9.42 -3.88 -13.50
N MET A 108 8.75 -2.83 -13.96
CA MET A 108 7.29 -2.72 -13.99
C MET A 108 6.87 -1.70 -15.04
N ASP A 109 5.64 -1.81 -15.51
CA ASP A 109 5.02 -0.86 -16.44
C ASP A 109 4.75 0.51 -15.76
N LYS A 110 4.37 1.50 -16.58
CA LYS A 110 4.15 2.87 -16.13
C LYS A 110 3.00 2.98 -15.13
N ASP A 111 1.90 2.27 -15.36
CA ASP A 111 0.68 2.37 -14.56
C ASP A 111 0.87 1.72 -13.20
N THR A 112 1.53 0.55 -13.17
CA THR A 112 1.93 -0.12 -11.93
C THR A 112 2.87 0.77 -11.12
N ARG A 113 3.92 1.35 -11.74
CA ARG A 113 4.84 2.26 -11.05
C ARG A 113 4.10 3.46 -10.45
N GLN A 114 3.14 4.00 -11.18
CA GLN A 114 2.33 5.12 -10.73
C GLN A 114 1.48 4.74 -9.51
N GLY A 115 0.76 3.63 -9.58
CA GLY A 115 -0.04 3.14 -8.46
C GLY A 115 0.78 2.87 -7.20
N LEU A 116 2.01 2.34 -7.36
CA LEU A 116 2.93 2.13 -6.24
C LEU A 116 3.44 3.46 -5.66
N TYR A 117 3.75 4.44 -6.51
CA TYR A 117 4.15 5.77 -6.05
C TYR A 117 3.03 6.44 -5.24
N ASP A 118 1.80 6.40 -5.72
CA ASP A 118 0.65 6.96 -5.01
C ASP A 118 0.43 6.21 -3.69
N PHE A 119 0.55 4.88 -3.69
CA PHE A 119 0.49 4.09 -2.46
C PHE A 119 1.59 4.52 -1.47
N LEU A 120 2.85 4.57 -1.88
CA LEU A 120 3.97 5.00 -1.04
C LEU A 120 3.76 6.41 -0.45
N THR A 121 3.24 7.31 -1.27
CA THR A 121 3.04 8.71 -0.89
C THR A 121 1.96 8.84 0.17
N TYR A 122 0.84 8.12 0.01
CA TYR A 122 -0.39 8.33 0.80
C TYR A 122 -0.73 7.25 1.81
N TYR A 123 -0.05 6.09 1.80
CA TYR A 123 -0.35 5.00 2.73
C TYR A 123 -0.09 5.39 4.19
N VAL A 124 0.97 6.17 4.45
CA VAL A 124 1.22 6.85 5.73
C VAL A 124 1.45 8.32 5.43
N SER A 125 0.59 9.20 5.97
CA SER A 125 0.74 10.64 5.84
C SER A 125 1.88 11.17 6.71
N PHE A 126 2.53 12.23 6.23
CA PHE A 126 3.36 13.07 7.09
C PHE A 126 2.44 13.92 7.98
N ASP A 127 2.90 14.24 9.19
CA ASP A 127 2.17 15.16 10.07
C ASP A 127 2.32 16.61 9.57
N ASN A 128 3.47 16.96 8.98
CA ASN A 128 3.76 18.25 8.38
C ASN A 128 3.71 18.22 6.84
N GLU A 129 2.80 19.00 6.26
CA GLU A 129 2.63 19.14 4.81
C GLU A 129 3.86 19.75 4.10
N GLU A 130 4.69 20.52 4.80
CA GLU A 130 5.96 21.04 4.26
C GLU A 130 6.93 19.89 3.94
N VAL A 131 6.98 18.86 4.79
CA VAL A 131 7.84 17.69 4.60
C VAL A 131 7.39 16.88 3.39
N LEU A 132 6.08 16.76 3.17
CA LEU A 132 5.53 16.17 1.95
C LEU A 132 5.96 16.95 0.70
N SER A 133 5.90 18.28 0.77
CA SER A 133 6.30 19.15 -0.36
C SER A 133 7.79 19.04 -0.68
N ILE A 134 8.64 18.98 0.35
CA ILE A 134 10.08 18.74 0.24
C ILE A 134 10.33 17.38 -0.41
N PHE A 135 9.68 16.32 0.08
CA PHE A 135 9.78 14.98 -0.49
C PHE A 135 9.39 14.95 -1.98
N GLU A 136 8.25 15.56 -2.35
CA GLU A 136 7.80 15.64 -3.75
C GLU A 136 8.82 16.38 -4.64
N GLN A 137 9.48 17.43 -4.12
CA GLN A 137 10.54 18.15 -4.85
C GLN A 137 11.82 17.33 -4.99
N GLU A 138 12.25 16.64 -3.93
CA GLU A 138 13.43 15.78 -3.92
C GLU A 138 13.27 14.64 -4.94
N ILE A 139 12.09 14.00 -5.00
CA ILE A 139 11.79 12.98 -6.01
C ILE A 139 11.81 13.54 -7.43
N LYS A 140 11.22 14.73 -7.68
CA LYS A 140 11.30 15.40 -9.00
C LYS A 140 12.74 15.64 -9.44
N SER A 141 13.61 16.05 -8.52
CA SER A 141 15.03 16.29 -8.81
C SER A 141 15.79 15.00 -9.17
N LYS A 142 15.44 13.87 -8.53
CA LYS A 142 15.98 12.54 -8.85
C LYS A 142 15.54 12.08 -10.25
N ILE A 143 14.28 12.33 -10.61
CA ILE A 143 13.71 11.95 -11.92
C ILE A 143 14.27 12.80 -13.05
N GLY A 144 14.53 14.10 -12.85
CA GLY A 144 15.21 14.92 -13.87
C GLY A 144 16.62 14.43 -14.24
N ARG A 145 17.19 13.49 -13.47
CA ARG A 145 18.47 12.81 -13.74
C ARG A 145 18.31 11.37 -14.22
N SER A 146 17.10 10.78 -14.20
CA SER A 146 16.82 9.41 -14.61
C SER A 146 15.74 9.35 -15.70
N ASP A 147 15.95 8.54 -16.73
CA ASP A 147 15.16 8.53 -17.98
C ASP A 147 13.73 7.95 -17.83
N THR A 148 13.15 7.99 -16.62
CA THR A 148 11.78 7.50 -16.35
C THR A 148 10.74 8.57 -16.62
N MET A 149 10.57 8.86 -17.92
CA MET A 149 9.68 9.87 -18.49
C MET A 149 8.22 9.78 -18.00
N GLY A 150 7.74 8.58 -17.64
CA GLY A 150 6.36 8.37 -17.19
C GLY A 150 6.02 8.92 -15.80
N THR A 151 6.96 8.90 -14.85
CA THR A 151 6.75 9.41 -13.48
C THR A 151 6.93 10.93 -13.43
N GLN A 152 7.76 11.48 -14.34
CA GLN A 152 7.95 12.92 -14.51
C GLN A 152 6.66 13.61 -14.97
N GLU A 153 6.00 13.06 -15.99
CA GLU A 153 4.76 13.60 -16.57
C GLU A 153 3.63 13.69 -15.54
N TYR A 154 3.45 12.68 -14.67
CA TYR A 154 2.46 12.71 -13.60
C TYR A 154 2.78 13.75 -12.51
N LEU A 155 4.04 13.81 -12.06
CA LEU A 155 4.44 14.78 -11.02
C LEU A 155 4.36 16.23 -11.51
N LEU A 156 4.49 16.43 -12.82
CA LEU A 156 4.23 17.70 -13.50
C LEU A 156 2.72 17.99 -13.53
N ASP A 157 1.89 17.08 -14.05
CA ASP A 157 0.42 17.23 -14.11
C ASP A 157 -0.21 17.47 -12.72
N LYS A 158 0.21 16.72 -11.70
CA LYS A 158 -0.26 16.89 -10.31
C LYS A 158 0.14 18.25 -9.73
N ALA A 159 1.35 18.73 -10.03
CA ALA A 159 1.79 20.05 -9.57
C ALA A 159 1.09 21.20 -10.30
N GLU A 160 0.80 21.05 -11.59
CA GLU A 160 -0.02 22.00 -12.33
C GLU A 160 -1.44 22.06 -11.75
N LYS A 161 -2.04 20.91 -11.40
CA LYS A 161 -3.35 20.84 -10.75
C LYS A 161 -3.36 21.50 -9.36
N LYS A 162 -2.38 21.23 -8.49
CA LYS A 162 -2.25 21.89 -7.17
C LYS A 162 -2.09 23.42 -7.31
N ARG A 163 -1.25 23.87 -8.26
CA ARG A 163 -1.01 25.32 -8.48
C ARG A 163 -2.23 26.05 -9.02
N ASN A 164 -3.14 25.34 -9.70
CA ASN A 164 -4.40 25.89 -10.17
C ASN A 164 -5.49 25.89 -9.08
N SER A 165 -5.47 24.96 -8.13
CA SER A 165 -6.41 24.97 -6.99
C SER A 165 -6.08 26.03 -5.93
N GLU A 166 -4.82 26.45 -5.80
CA GLU A 166 -4.40 27.50 -4.84
C GLU A 166 -4.61 28.93 -5.38
N ARG A 167 -5.00 29.08 -6.66
CA ARG A 167 -5.26 30.37 -7.31
C ARG A 167 -6.75 30.79 -7.31
N HIS A 168 -7.61 30.00 -6.67
CA HIS A 168 -9.04 30.26 -6.50
C HIS A 168 -9.39 30.28 -5.02
#